data_AF-A0A6D0IQV3-F1
#
_entry.id   AF-A0A6D0IQV3-F1
#
_cell.length_a   1.000
_cell.length_b   1.000
_cell.length_c   1.000
_cell.angle_alpha   90.00
_cell.angle_beta   90.00
_cell.angle_gamma   90.00
#
_symmetry.space_group_name_H-M   'P 1'
#
loop_
_entity.id
_entity.type
_entity.pdbx_description
1 polymer ?
#
loop_
_entity_poly.entity_id
_entity_poly.type
_entity_poly.pdbx_seq_one_letter_code
_entity_poly.pdbx_strand_id
1 'polypeptide(L)'
;INVGNFGSGIVNVSNGATLNSTGYGFIGGNASGKGIVNISTDSLWNLKTSSTNAQLLQVGVLGTGKLNITTGGIVKARDTQIALNDKSKGDVRVDGQNSLLETFNMNVGTTGTGTLTLTNNGTLNVEGGEVYLGVFEPAVGTLNIGAAHGEAAADAGFITNATKVEFGSGEGVFVFNHTNNSDTGYQVDMLITGDDKDGKVIHDAGHTVFNAGNTYSGKTLVNDGLLTIASHTADGVTGMGSSEVTIASPGTLDILASTNSAGDYTLTNALKGDGLMRVQLSSSDKMFGFTHATGAEFAGVAQLKDSTFTLERDNTAALTHAMLQSDIENTTSVNVGEQSIGGLAMNGGTLIFDTDIPAATLAEGYISVDTLVVGAG
;
A
#
# COMPACT_ATOMS: atom_id res chain seq x y z
N ILE A 1 12.72 -13.70 28.88
CA ILE A 1 11.85 -13.08 29.92
C ILE A 1 10.40 -13.46 29.64
N ASN A 2 9.56 -13.60 30.67
CA ASN A 2 8.13 -13.87 30.53
C ASN A 2 7.34 -12.75 31.23
N VAL A 3 6.59 -11.93 30.48
CA VAL A 3 5.80 -10.83 31.03
C VAL A 3 4.33 -11.14 30.90
N GLY A 4 3.62 -11.19 32.03
CA GLY A 4 2.19 -11.52 32.06
C GLY A 4 1.89 -12.95 31.61
N ASN A 5 2.60 -13.95 32.16
CA ASN A 5 2.52 -15.33 31.67
C ASN A 5 1.13 -15.98 31.87
N PHE A 6 0.64 -16.05 33.12
CA PHE A 6 -0.70 -16.58 33.48
C PHE A 6 -1.64 -15.50 34.05
N GLY A 7 -1.17 -14.25 34.09
CA GLY A 7 -1.86 -13.10 34.66
C GLY A 7 -1.37 -11.81 34.03
N SER A 8 -1.54 -10.69 34.74
CA SER A 8 -1.07 -9.39 34.23
C SER A 8 0.36 -9.10 34.68
N GLY A 9 1.18 -8.53 33.79
CA GLY A 9 2.54 -8.11 34.10
C GLY A 9 2.95 -6.92 33.26
N ILE A 10 3.71 -6.01 33.87
CA ILE A 10 4.23 -4.81 33.21
C ILE A 10 5.73 -4.72 33.49
N VAL A 11 6.51 -4.47 32.45
CA VAL A 11 7.95 -4.17 32.55
C VAL A 11 8.19 -2.80 31.92
N ASN A 12 8.86 -1.92 32.66
CA ASN A 12 9.31 -0.63 32.16
C ASN A 12 10.84 -0.61 32.19
N VAL A 13 11.46 -0.32 31.06
CA VAL A 13 12.90 -0.10 30.93
C VAL A 13 13.08 1.32 30.38
N SER A 14 13.66 2.19 31.19
CA SER A 14 13.81 3.61 30.86
C SER A 14 15.13 4.17 31.36
N ASN A 15 15.40 5.44 31.03
CA ASN A 15 16.55 6.22 31.48
C ASN A 15 17.90 5.55 31.14
N GLY A 16 18.05 5.08 29.90
CA GLY A 16 19.28 4.44 29.42
C GLY A 16 19.57 3.06 29.99
N ALA A 17 18.62 2.46 30.73
CA ALA A 17 18.79 1.10 31.26
C ALA A 17 18.88 0.04 30.14
N THR A 18 19.61 -1.04 30.43
CA THR A 18 19.70 -2.21 29.55
C THR A 18 19.06 -3.44 30.20
N LEU A 19 18.10 -4.05 29.49
CA LEU A 19 17.54 -5.36 29.80
C LEU A 19 18.18 -6.40 28.87
N ASN A 20 18.87 -7.39 29.41
CA ASN A 20 19.40 -8.51 28.64
C ASN A 20 18.52 -9.75 28.85
N SER A 21 18.19 -10.46 27.76
CA SER A 21 17.49 -11.75 27.81
C SER A 21 18.27 -12.80 27.02
N THR A 22 18.64 -13.90 27.68
CA THR A 22 19.44 -14.99 27.10
C THR A 22 18.60 -16.09 26.45
N GLY A 23 17.30 -15.89 26.32
CA GLY A 23 16.35 -16.82 25.69
C GLY A 23 15.15 -16.05 25.17
N TYR A 24 14.07 -16.76 24.84
CA TYR A 24 12.86 -16.15 24.30
C TYR A 24 12.30 -15.02 25.20
N GLY A 25 11.86 -13.95 24.53
CA GLY A 25 11.09 -12.87 25.13
C GLY A 25 9.62 -13.10 24.87
N PHE A 26 8.85 -13.46 25.88
CA PHE A 26 7.42 -13.67 25.75
C PHE A 26 6.64 -12.57 26.47
N ILE A 27 5.66 -11.98 25.78
CA ILE A 27 4.73 -11.00 26.34
C ILE A 27 3.30 -11.54 26.16
N GLY A 28 2.58 -11.80 27.25
CA GLY A 28 1.27 -12.45 27.19
C GLY A 28 1.35 -13.94 26.82
N GLY A 29 2.06 -14.72 27.64
CA GLY A 29 2.48 -16.09 27.33
C GLY A 29 1.36 -17.14 27.21
N ASN A 30 0.38 -17.14 28.12
CA ASN A 30 -0.76 -18.08 28.11
C ASN A 30 -2.09 -17.38 27.80
N ALA A 31 -3.16 -18.15 27.57
CA ALA A 31 -4.47 -17.64 27.14
C ALA A 31 -5.07 -16.52 28.01
N SER A 32 -4.87 -16.55 29.33
CA SER A 32 -5.29 -15.48 30.26
C SER A 32 -4.23 -14.41 30.50
N GLY A 33 -3.03 -14.61 29.95
CA GLY A 33 -1.85 -13.76 30.16
C GLY A 33 -1.99 -12.41 29.48
N LYS A 34 -1.61 -11.35 30.20
CA LYS A 34 -1.60 -9.97 29.72
C LYS A 34 -0.25 -9.34 30.04
N GLY A 35 0.62 -9.25 29.04
CA GLY A 35 1.94 -8.66 29.19
C GLY A 35 2.01 -7.27 28.56
N ILE A 36 2.69 -6.33 29.22
CA ILE A 36 3.06 -5.04 28.65
C ILE A 36 4.55 -4.82 28.89
N VAL A 37 5.29 -4.48 27.84
CA VAL A 37 6.68 -4.04 27.94
C VAL A 37 6.80 -2.65 27.33
N ASN A 38 7.41 -1.74 28.07
CA ASN A 38 7.74 -0.39 27.63
C ASN A 38 9.25 -0.22 27.64
N ILE A 39 9.83 0.08 26.48
CA ILE A 39 11.25 0.42 26.31
C ILE A 39 11.30 1.88 25.86
N SER A 40 11.85 2.75 26.70
CA SER A 40 11.84 4.19 26.44
C SER A 40 13.12 4.90 26.83
N THR A 41 13.26 6.17 26.44
CA THR A 41 14.30 7.07 26.96
C THR A 41 15.70 6.47 26.79
N ASP A 42 16.02 6.16 25.54
CA ASP A 42 17.30 5.59 25.11
C ASP A 42 17.67 4.24 25.77
N SER A 43 16.69 3.52 26.33
CA SER A 43 16.90 2.18 26.89
C SER A 43 17.01 1.10 25.83
N LEU A 44 17.68 0.00 26.19
CA LEU A 44 17.89 -1.15 25.34
C LEU A 44 17.25 -2.41 25.95
N TRP A 45 16.47 -3.14 25.16
CA TRP A 45 16.22 -4.56 25.40
C TRP A 45 16.95 -5.39 24.36
N ASN A 46 17.99 -6.09 24.81
CA ASN A 46 18.80 -6.95 23.97
C ASN A 46 18.39 -8.42 24.15
N LEU A 47 17.80 -8.99 23.11
CA LEU A 47 17.50 -10.41 22.94
C LEU A 47 18.37 -11.03 21.83
N LYS A 48 19.48 -10.39 21.43
CA LYS A 48 20.49 -11.00 20.57
C LYS A 48 21.63 -11.54 21.45
N THR A 49 21.97 -12.82 21.29
CA THR A 49 23.21 -13.40 21.83
C THR A 49 24.16 -13.79 20.71
N SER A 50 25.44 -13.92 21.03
CA SER A 50 26.48 -14.41 20.12
C SER A 50 26.36 -15.90 19.78
N SER A 51 25.39 -16.62 20.37
CA SER A 51 25.16 -18.05 20.12
C SER A 51 24.18 -18.25 18.97
N THR A 52 24.35 -19.33 18.21
CA THR A 52 23.56 -19.67 17.02
C THR A 52 22.10 -20.07 17.31
N ASN A 53 21.68 -20.06 18.57
CA ASN A 53 20.30 -20.36 18.94
C ASN A 53 19.41 -19.14 18.65
N ALA A 54 18.43 -19.31 17.77
CA ALA A 54 17.42 -18.30 17.46
C ALA A 54 16.75 -17.81 18.74
N GLN A 55 16.83 -16.52 19.05
CA GLN A 55 16.12 -15.88 20.15
C GLN A 55 14.95 -15.07 19.60
N LEU A 56 13.76 -15.66 19.73
CA LEU A 56 12.50 -15.08 19.32
C LEU A 56 12.00 -14.06 20.35
N LEU A 57 11.50 -12.94 19.85
CA LEU A 57 10.59 -12.06 20.56
C LEU A 57 9.16 -12.42 20.13
N GLN A 58 8.30 -12.74 21.09
CA GLN A 58 6.91 -13.09 20.82
C GLN A 58 5.96 -12.20 21.64
N VAL A 59 5.12 -11.46 20.93
CA VAL A 59 4.17 -10.50 21.50
C VAL A 59 2.75 -11.01 21.27
N GLY A 60 2.09 -11.44 22.34
CA GLY A 60 0.81 -12.15 22.26
C GLY A 60 1.01 -13.60 21.84
N VAL A 61 1.46 -14.45 22.76
CA VAL A 61 1.72 -15.86 22.43
C VAL A 61 0.39 -16.61 22.31
N LEU A 62 -0.24 -16.91 23.44
CA LEU A 62 -1.62 -17.43 23.53
C LEU A 62 -2.58 -16.36 24.09
N GLY A 63 -2.05 -15.35 24.79
CA GLY A 63 -2.82 -14.29 25.44
C GLY A 63 -2.71 -12.95 24.72
N THR A 64 -2.69 -11.86 25.49
CA THR A 64 -2.52 -10.50 24.98
C THR A 64 -1.14 -9.96 25.34
N GLY A 65 -0.37 -9.54 24.34
CA GLY A 65 0.92 -8.89 24.53
C GLY A 65 0.93 -7.50 23.93
N LYS A 66 1.56 -6.55 24.63
CA LYS A 66 1.85 -5.21 24.13
C LYS A 66 3.31 -4.86 24.30
N LEU A 67 3.95 -4.34 23.26
CA LEU A 67 5.30 -3.80 23.29
C LEU A 67 5.30 -2.37 22.77
N ASN A 68 5.69 -1.42 23.62
CA ASN A 68 5.88 -0.03 23.23
C ASN A 68 7.38 0.28 23.22
N ILE A 69 7.87 0.78 22.09
CA ILE A 69 9.24 1.25 21.88
C ILE A 69 9.14 2.74 21.56
N THR A 70 9.55 3.58 22.50
CA THR A 70 9.26 5.02 22.47
C THR A 70 10.49 5.86 22.80
N THR A 71 10.54 7.12 22.38
CA THR A 71 11.54 8.09 22.87
C THR A 71 12.99 7.54 22.83
N GLY A 72 13.42 7.04 21.68
CA GLY A 72 14.78 6.49 21.50
C GLY A 72 15.00 5.08 22.05
N GLY A 73 13.96 4.41 22.56
CA GLY A 73 14.05 3.02 23.01
C GLY A 73 14.46 2.06 21.89
N ILE A 74 15.23 1.02 22.22
CA ILE A 74 15.74 0.04 21.25
C ILE A 74 15.41 -1.37 21.71
N VAL A 75 14.85 -2.18 20.81
CA VAL A 75 14.68 -3.62 20.99
C VAL A 75 15.43 -4.34 19.88
N LYS A 76 16.28 -5.29 20.25
CA LYS A 76 17.01 -6.14 19.31
C LYS A 76 16.64 -7.60 19.53
N ALA A 77 16.11 -8.26 18.51
CA ALA A 77 15.75 -9.67 18.53
C ALA A 77 16.30 -10.40 17.29
N ARG A 78 16.33 -11.74 17.33
CA ARG A 78 16.66 -12.53 16.13
C ARG A 78 15.45 -12.60 15.20
N ASP A 79 14.32 -13.13 15.63
CA ASP A 79 13.06 -12.94 14.91
C ASP A 79 12.00 -12.38 15.85
N THR A 80 11.00 -11.71 15.27
CA THR A 80 9.88 -11.16 16.02
C THR A 80 8.56 -11.69 15.46
N GLN A 81 7.70 -12.19 16.34
CA GLN A 81 6.38 -12.71 16.00
C GLN A 81 5.32 -12.03 16.85
N ILE A 82 4.28 -11.51 16.19
CA ILE A 82 3.13 -10.88 16.83
C ILE A 82 1.92 -11.78 16.63
N ALA A 83 1.22 -12.08 17.73
CA ALA A 83 0.03 -12.93 17.76
C ALA A 83 0.29 -14.35 17.22
N LEU A 84 1.03 -15.16 18.00
CA LEU A 84 1.53 -16.47 17.57
C LEU A 84 0.42 -17.51 17.35
N ASN A 85 -0.58 -17.56 18.23
CA ASN A 85 -1.61 -18.61 18.28
C ASN A 85 -3.03 -18.07 17.99
N ASP A 86 -3.95 -18.96 17.65
CA ASP A 86 -5.38 -18.63 17.49
C ASP A 86 -5.92 -17.86 18.70
N LYS A 87 -6.75 -16.85 18.45
CA LYS A 87 -7.34 -15.89 19.41
C LYS A 87 -6.34 -15.05 20.20
N SER A 88 -5.03 -15.24 20.03
CA SER A 88 -4.04 -14.39 20.67
C SER A 88 -4.02 -13.00 20.05
N LYS A 89 -3.60 -12.01 20.83
CA LYS A 89 -3.53 -10.61 20.40
C LYS A 89 -2.16 -10.04 20.69
N GLY A 90 -1.53 -9.47 19.69
CA GLY A 90 -0.25 -8.79 19.83
C GLY A 90 -0.31 -7.38 19.27
N ASP A 91 0.21 -6.42 20.02
CA ASP A 91 0.29 -5.01 19.64
C ASP A 91 1.73 -4.54 19.86
N VAL A 92 2.39 -4.14 18.78
CA VAL A 92 3.73 -3.55 18.82
C VAL A 92 3.68 -2.15 18.23
N ARG A 93 4.21 -1.18 18.98
CA ARG A 93 4.33 0.20 18.55
C ARG A 93 5.77 0.68 18.62
N VAL A 94 6.30 1.18 17.51
CA VAL A 94 7.60 1.84 17.42
C VAL A 94 7.37 3.31 17.08
N ASP A 95 7.65 4.18 18.04
CA ASP A 95 7.14 5.54 18.04
C ASP A 95 8.20 6.54 18.49
N GLY A 96 8.41 7.56 17.67
CA GLY A 96 9.37 8.63 17.95
C GLY A 96 10.74 8.39 17.33
N GLN A 97 11.43 9.51 17.10
CA GLN A 97 12.79 9.54 16.56
C GLN A 97 13.72 8.62 17.35
N ASN A 98 14.56 7.88 16.62
CA ASN A 98 15.54 6.91 17.14
C ASN A 98 14.95 5.69 17.87
N SER A 99 13.63 5.57 17.99
CA SER A 99 13.01 4.35 18.46
C SER A 99 13.19 3.25 17.42
N LEU A 100 13.68 2.08 17.84
CA LEU A 100 14.09 1.01 16.92
C LEU A 100 13.61 -0.36 17.39
N LEU A 101 12.97 -1.08 16.48
CA LEU A 101 12.87 -2.54 16.52
C LEU A 101 13.81 -3.14 15.47
N GLU A 102 14.83 -3.86 15.90
CA GLU A 102 15.75 -4.59 15.02
C GLU A 102 15.46 -6.09 15.11
N THR A 103 15.21 -6.70 13.95
CA THR A 103 14.88 -8.13 13.82
C THR A 103 15.47 -8.68 12.52
N PHE A 104 15.62 -10.00 12.41
CA PHE A 104 16.01 -10.67 11.18
C PHE A 104 14.78 -10.97 10.32
N ASN A 105 13.79 -11.68 10.86
CA ASN A 105 12.47 -11.84 10.24
C ASN A 105 11.37 -11.20 11.10
N MET A 106 10.28 -10.78 10.46
CA MET A 106 9.13 -10.17 11.11
C MET A 106 7.83 -10.85 10.68
N ASN A 107 7.07 -11.42 11.64
CA ASN A 107 5.74 -11.98 11.38
C ASN A 107 4.69 -11.23 12.18
N VAL A 108 3.67 -10.68 11.51
CA VAL A 108 2.55 -9.96 12.14
C VAL A 108 1.26 -10.74 11.91
N GLY A 109 0.63 -11.20 12.99
CA GLY A 109 -0.53 -12.10 12.89
C GLY A 109 -0.09 -13.46 12.37
N THR A 110 0.52 -14.30 13.22
CA THR A 110 0.97 -15.63 12.76
C THR A 110 -0.20 -16.59 12.59
N THR A 111 -1.03 -16.75 13.62
CA THR A 111 -2.34 -17.42 13.55
C THR A 111 -3.42 -16.65 14.32
N GLY A 112 -3.05 -15.60 15.07
CA GLY A 112 -3.94 -14.70 15.79
C GLY A 112 -4.03 -13.31 15.15
N THR A 113 -4.46 -12.32 15.94
CA THR A 113 -4.58 -10.92 15.49
C THR A 113 -3.39 -10.10 15.95
N GLY A 114 -2.51 -9.74 15.03
CA GLY A 114 -1.31 -8.95 15.30
C GLY A 114 -1.35 -7.56 14.66
N THR A 115 -0.84 -6.56 15.36
CA THR A 115 -0.65 -5.21 14.83
C THR A 115 0.76 -4.71 15.10
N LEU A 116 1.41 -4.17 14.07
CA LEU A 116 2.64 -3.40 14.17
C LEU A 116 2.36 -1.97 13.68
N THR A 117 2.65 -0.97 14.50
CA THR A 117 2.51 0.44 14.13
C THR A 117 3.85 1.15 14.20
N LEU A 118 4.25 1.78 13.09
CA LEU A 118 5.47 2.58 12.94
C LEU A 118 5.08 4.03 12.69
N THR A 119 5.56 4.95 13.53
CA THR A 119 5.08 6.34 13.52
C THR A 119 6.10 7.31 14.12
N ASN A 120 5.93 8.61 13.87
CA ASN A 120 6.76 9.70 14.41
C ASN A 120 8.26 9.42 14.24
N ASN A 121 8.67 8.90 13.08
CA ASN A 121 10.05 8.50 12.74
C ASN A 121 10.60 7.29 13.53
N GLY A 122 9.72 6.45 14.10
CA GLY A 122 10.09 5.14 14.65
C GLY A 122 10.40 4.13 13.54
N THR A 123 11.39 3.27 13.76
CA THR A 123 11.96 2.42 12.70
C THR A 123 11.86 0.93 13.03
N LEU A 124 11.40 0.14 12.06
CA LEU A 124 11.62 -1.30 11.97
C LEU A 124 12.83 -1.56 11.06
N ASN A 125 13.86 -2.23 11.56
CA ASN A 125 14.99 -2.70 10.76
C ASN A 125 14.91 -4.23 10.62
N VAL A 126 14.82 -4.73 9.38
CA VAL A 126 14.64 -6.14 9.04
C VAL A 126 15.87 -6.68 8.32
N GLU A 127 16.82 -7.24 9.06
CA GLU A 127 18.12 -7.67 8.53
C GLU A 127 18.02 -8.83 7.52
N GLY A 128 17.01 -9.69 7.67
CA GLY A 128 16.73 -10.80 6.77
C GLY A 128 15.90 -10.42 5.54
N GLY A 129 15.38 -9.20 5.49
CA GLY A 129 14.62 -8.68 4.35
C GLY A 129 13.13 -9.00 4.33
N GLU A 130 12.63 -9.91 5.18
CA GLU A 130 11.27 -10.44 5.05
C GLU A 130 10.33 -9.99 6.18
N VAL A 131 9.18 -9.42 5.79
CA VAL A 131 8.04 -9.14 6.65
C VAL A 131 6.83 -9.93 6.14
N TYR A 132 6.18 -10.70 7.01
CA TYR A 132 4.97 -11.45 6.68
C TYR A 132 3.78 -10.91 7.47
N LEU A 133 2.64 -10.68 6.80
CA LEU A 133 1.39 -10.23 7.40
C LEU A 133 0.31 -11.28 7.17
N GLY A 134 -0.44 -11.65 8.22
CA GLY A 134 -1.52 -12.65 8.09
C GLY A 134 -0.97 -14.01 7.67
N VAL A 135 -0.03 -14.58 8.43
CA VAL A 135 0.80 -15.70 7.96
C VAL A 135 -0.03 -16.95 7.63
N PHE A 136 -0.88 -17.39 8.56
CA PHE A 136 -1.71 -18.59 8.41
C PHE A 136 -3.17 -18.30 8.72
N GLU A 137 -4.09 -18.79 7.89
CA GLU A 137 -5.53 -18.75 8.19
C GLU A 137 -5.84 -19.30 9.60
N PRO A 138 -6.66 -18.62 10.44
CA PRO A 138 -7.46 -17.42 10.17
C PRO A 138 -6.80 -16.10 10.68
N ALA A 139 -5.47 -15.99 10.61
CA ALA A 139 -4.75 -14.84 11.15
C ALA A 139 -5.21 -13.51 10.53
N VAL A 140 -5.03 -12.44 11.31
CA VAL A 140 -5.08 -11.07 10.80
C VAL A 140 -3.79 -10.37 11.19
N GLY A 141 -3.02 -9.91 10.21
CA GLY A 141 -1.77 -9.20 10.41
C GLY A 141 -1.82 -7.78 9.86
N THR A 142 -1.75 -6.77 10.72
CA THR A 142 -1.81 -5.36 10.31
C THR A 142 -0.48 -4.65 10.52
N LEU A 143 0.04 -4.03 9.47
CA LEU A 143 1.17 -3.11 9.52
C LEU A 143 0.70 -1.70 9.19
N ASN A 144 0.92 -0.75 10.11
CA ASN A 144 0.56 0.65 9.92
C ASN A 144 1.82 1.51 9.77
N ILE A 145 1.87 2.31 8.70
CA ILE A 145 2.78 3.45 8.55
C ILE A 145 2.01 4.72 8.88
N GLY A 146 2.35 5.34 10.00
CA GLY A 146 1.59 6.43 10.59
C GLY A 146 0.50 5.91 11.54
N ALA A 147 -0.75 6.30 11.31
CA ALA A 147 -1.89 5.91 12.12
C ALA A 147 -2.54 4.60 11.62
N ALA A 148 -3.48 4.06 12.40
CA ALA A 148 -4.27 2.91 11.98
C ALA A 148 -5.35 3.33 10.96
N HIS A 149 -5.92 2.37 10.23
CA HIS A 149 -6.99 2.64 9.29
C HIS A 149 -8.20 3.30 9.98
N GLY A 150 -8.73 4.38 9.39
CA GLY A 150 -9.88 5.13 9.93
C GLY A 150 -9.57 6.08 11.09
N GLU A 151 -8.32 6.14 11.56
CA GLU A 151 -7.87 7.12 12.56
C GLU A 151 -7.29 8.38 11.88
N ALA A 152 -7.11 9.45 12.65
CA ALA A 152 -6.44 10.65 12.14
C ALA A 152 -4.98 10.34 11.78
N ALA A 153 -4.54 10.78 10.60
CA ALA A 153 -3.18 10.59 10.11
C ALA A 153 -2.12 11.07 11.13
N ALA A 154 -1.02 10.32 11.24
CA ALA A 154 0.11 10.63 12.11
C ALA A 154 1.41 10.65 11.29
N ASP A 155 2.49 11.21 11.84
CA ASP A 155 3.78 11.16 11.15
C ASP A 155 4.20 9.71 10.92
N ALA A 156 4.75 9.45 9.73
CA ALA A 156 5.17 8.12 9.31
C ALA A 156 6.30 7.58 10.19
N GLY A 157 6.35 6.26 10.36
CA GLY A 157 7.57 5.54 10.73
C GLY A 157 8.21 4.93 9.48
N PHE A 158 9.30 4.18 9.66
CA PHE A 158 10.09 3.65 8.54
C PHE A 158 10.38 2.16 8.67
N ILE A 159 10.51 1.49 7.53
CA ILE A 159 11.04 0.14 7.43
C ILE A 159 12.38 0.23 6.69
N THR A 160 13.43 -0.35 7.25
CA THR A 160 14.76 -0.41 6.63
C THR A 160 15.21 -1.85 6.42
N ASN A 161 16.00 -2.08 5.38
CA ASN A 161 16.55 -3.37 4.95
C ASN A 161 15.53 -4.45 4.56
N ALA A 162 14.22 -4.20 4.70
CA ALA A 162 13.20 -5.06 4.12
C ALA A 162 13.29 -5.04 2.58
N THR A 163 13.29 -6.23 1.98
CA THR A 163 13.21 -6.41 0.53
C THR A 163 11.79 -6.75 0.09
N LYS A 164 10.96 -7.31 0.99
CA LYS A 164 9.54 -7.56 0.75
C LYS A 164 8.66 -7.45 2.00
N VAL A 165 7.40 -7.11 1.77
CA VAL A 165 6.25 -7.37 2.63
C VAL A 165 5.36 -8.39 1.93
N GLU A 166 5.13 -9.53 2.54
CA GLU A 166 4.37 -10.64 1.97
C GLU A 166 3.07 -10.86 2.73
N PHE A 167 1.94 -10.81 2.03
CA PHE A 167 0.67 -11.30 2.52
C PHE A 167 0.70 -12.84 2.53
N GLY A 168 0.49 -13.41 3.71
CA GLY A 168 0.42 -14.85 3.92
C GLY A 168 -0.92 -15.42 3.47
N SER A 169 -1.32 -16.54 4.06
CA SER A 169 -2.61 -17.16 3.70
C SER A 169 -3.81 -16.61 4.45
N GLY A 170 -3.60 -15.93 5.58
CA GLY A 170 -4.67 -15.20 6.29
C GLY A 170 -4.64 -13.71 5.94
N GLU A 171 -5.57 -12.94 6.50
CA GLU A 171 -5.77 -11.53 6.16
C GLU A 171 -4.55 -10.64 6.49
N GLY A 172 -3.76 -10.33 5.47
CA GLY A 172 -2.68 -9.34 5.53
C GLY A 172 -3.18 -7.93 5.25
N VAL A 173 -2.90 -6.96 6.13
CA VAL A 173 -3.33 -5.57 5.96
C VAL A 173 -2.14 -4.62 6.09
N PHE A 174 -1.83 -3.89 5.03
CA PHE A 174 -0.79 -2.86 5.02
C PHE A 174 -1.43 -1.48 4.84
N VAL A 175 -1.34 -0.65 5.88
CA VAL A 175 -1.98 0.66 5.95
C VAL A 175 -0.94 1.77 5.84
N PHE A 176 -1.20 2.70 4.94
CA PHE A 176 -0.55 4.00 4.83
C PHE A 176 -1.56 5.07 5.27
N ASN A 177 -1.36 5.62 6.46
CA ASN A 177 -2.19 6.70 6.99
C ASN A 177 -1.28 7.73 7.65
N HIS A 178 -0.59 8.51 6.81
CA HIS A 178 0.49 9.37 7.28
C HIS A 178 0.39 10.81 6.79
N THR A 179 1.07 11.71 7.50
CA THR A 179 1.06 13.16 7.22
C THR A 179 2.04 13.61 6.12
N ASN A 180 2.89 12.72 5.59
CA ASN A 180 3.82 13.08 4.53
C ASN A 180 3.06 13.41 3.24
N ASN A 181 3.04 14.68 2.86
CA ASN A 181 2.42 15.21 1.63
C ASN A 181 3.45 15.94 0.76
N SER A 182 4.75 15.63 0.90
CA SER A 182 5.78 16.25 0.05
C SER A 182 5.63 15.79 -1.40
N ASP A 183 6.17 16.57 -2.34
CA ASP A 183 6.20 16.23 -3.77
C ASP A 183 6.89 14.88 -4.02
N THR A 184 7.87 14.51 -3.19
CA THR A 184 8.53 13.20 -3.29
C THR A 184 7.68 12.08 -2.71
N GLY A 185 6.87 12.34 -1.67
CA GLY A 185 6.08 11.32 -0.97
C GLY A 185 6.90 10.36 -0.10
N TYR A 186 6.21 9.44 0.58
CA TYR A 186 6.79 8.34 1.33
C TYR A 186 7.15 7.19 0.40
N GLN A 187 8.44 6.84 0.34
CA GLN A 187 8.95 5.84 -0.61
C GLN A 187 8.72 4.42 -0.09
N VAL A 188 8.15 3.58 -0.96
CA VAL A 188 7.99 2.14 -0.75
C VAL A 188 8.81 1.42 -1.81
N ASP A 189 10.07 1.15 -1.45
CA ASP A 189 11.06 0.52 -2.33
C ASP A 189 11.03 -1.02 -2.28
N MET A 190 10.50 -1.57 -1.18
CA MET A 190 10.33 -3.01 -1.03
C MET A 190 9.16 -3.53 -1.88
N LEU A 191 9.23 -4.80 -2.28
CA LEU A 191 8.12 -5.47 -2.94
C LEU A 191 6.96 -5.72 -1.96
N ILE A 192 5.73 -5.57 -2.44
CA ILE A 192 4.53 -6.10 -1.81
C ILE A 192 4.10 -7.32 -2.62
N THR A 193 3.99 -8.47 -1.96
CA THR A 193 3.72 -9.76 -2.61
C THR A 193 2.67 -10.57 -1.85
N GLY A 194 2.19 -11.67 -2.45
CA GLY A 194 1.28 -12.61 -1.80
C GLY A 194 0.01 -12.81 -2.61
N ASP A 195 -0.38 -14.06 -2.83
CA ASP A 195 -1.61 -14.41 -3.55
C ASP A 195 -2.75 -14.70 -2.58
N ASP A 196 -3.10 -13.69 -1.79
CA ASP A 196 -4.23 -13.73 -0.86
C ASP A 196 -5.33 -12.78 -1.31
N LYS A 197 -6.50 -13.34 -1.61
CA LYS A 197 -7.71 -12.60 -1.98
C LYS A 197 -8.20 -11.68 -0.86
N ASP A 198 -7.83 -11.95 0.39
CA ASP A 198 -8.24 -11.18 1.56
C ASP A 198 -7.18 -10.14 1.96
N GLY A 199 -6.00 -10.17 1.31
CA GLY A 199 -4.93 -9.19 1.45
C GLY A 199 -5.38 -7.78 1.05
N LYS A 200 -4.93 -6.77 1.81
CA LYS A 200 -5.33 -5.37 1.65
C LYS A 200 -4.14 -4.44 1.77
N VAL A 201 -3.95 -3.62 0.73
CA VAL A 201 -3.21 -2.37 0.81
C VAL A 201 -4.23 -1.24 0.97
N ILE A 202 -4.07 -0.42 2.00
CA ILE A 202 -4.98 0.69 2.32
C ILE A 202 -4.20 1.99 2.37
N HIS A 203 -4.58 2.94 1.54
CA HIS A 203 -4.05 4.29 1.53
C HIS A 203 -5.13 5.28 2.00
N ASP A 204 -5.01 5.74 3.24
CA ASP A 204 -5.99 6.59 3.92
C ASP A 204 -5.60 8.07 3.97
N ALA A 205 -4.31 8.41 3.84
CA ALA A 205 -3.83 9.79 3.85
C ALA A 205 -2.36 9.89 3.44
N GLY A 206 -1.96 11.08 3.00
CA GLY A 206 -0.59 11.39 2.63
C GLY A 206 -0.32 11.20 1.14
N HIS A 207 0.95 11.24 0.77
CA HIS A 207 1.48 10.88 -0.53
C HIS A 207 2.40 9.68 -0.38
N THR A 208 1.99 8.51 -0.88
CA THR A 208 2.78 7.27 -0.88
C THR A 208 3.22 6.93 -2.29
N VAL A 209 4.47 6.48 -2.48
CA VAL A 209 5.02 6.13 -3.79
C VAL A 209 5.48 4.68 -3.82
N PHE A 210 4.89 3.88 -4.71
CA PHE A 210 5.31 2.51 -4.96
C PHE A 210 6.36 2.48 -6.07
N ASN A 211 7.59 2.12 -5.69
CA ASN A 211 8.76 2.08 -6.56
C ASN A 211 9.10 0.67 -7.08
N ALA A 212 8.38 -0.35 -6.61
CA ALA A 212 8.58 -1.74 -7.03
C ALA A 212 7.39 -2.27 -7.84
N GLY A 213 7.67 -3.20 -8.76
CA GLY A 213 6.65 -3.95 -9.49
C GLY A 213 5.98 -4.99 -8.60
N ASN A 214 5.06 -4.53 -7.75
CA ASN A 214 4.38 -5.37 -6.76
C ASN A 214 3.54 -6.48 -7.42
N THR A 215 3.39 -7.61 -6.73
CA THR A 215 2.74 -8.83 -7.25
C THR A 215 1.65 -9.39 -6.34
N TYR A 216 1.18 -8.61 -5.37
CA TYR A 216 0.09 -9.06 -4.49
C TYR A 216 -1.27 -9.12 -5.20
N SER A 217 -2.14 -10.00 -4.70
CA SER A 217 -3.58 -10.02 -5.03
C SER A 217 -4.40 -9.45 -3.87
N GLY A 218 -5.72 -9.59 -3.91
CA GLY A 218 -6.62 -8.99 -2.92
C GLY A 218 -7.05 -7.59 -3.32
N LYS A 219 -6.83 -6.58 -2.46
CA LYS A 219 -7.36 -5.22 -2.66
C LYS A 219 -6.33 -4.12 -2.47
N THR A 220 -6.47 -3.09 -3.30
CA THR A 220 -5.84 -1.77 -3.12
C THR A 220 -6.94 -0.73 -2.92
N LEU A 221 -6.99 -0.12 -1.74
CA LEU A 221 -7.98 0.90 -1.39
C LEU A 221 -7.30 2.26 -1.30
N VAL A 222 -7.70 3.20 -2.15
CA VAL A 222 -7.23 4.58 -2.14
C VAL A 222 -8.38 5.46 -1.63
N ASN A 223 -8.40 5.72 -0.33
CA ASN A 223 -9.52 6.38 0.35
C ASN A 223 -9.38 7.91 0.40
N ASP A 224 -8.16 8.41 0.56
CA ASP A 224 -7.79 9.83 0.54
C ASP A 224 -6.31 9.95 0.13
N GLY A 225 -5.83 11.18 -0.06
CA GLY A 225 -4.46 11.49 -0.41
C GLY A 225 -4.08 11.00 -1.81
N LEU A 226 -2.78 10.79 -2.01
CA LEU A 226 -2.17 10.47 -3.29
C LEU A 226 -1.38 9.15 -3.19
N LEU A 227 -1.83 8.11 -3.90
CA LEU A 227 -1.04 6.91 -4.13
C LEU A 227 -0.42 6.98 -5.52
N THR A 228 0.91 7.09 -5.58
CA THR A 228 1.67 7.14 -6.83
C THR A 228 2.26 5.78 -7.15
N ILE A 229 2.04 5.32 -8.38
CA ILE A 229 2.68 4.15 -8.95
C ILE A 229 3.82 4.64 -9.87
N ALA A 230 5.06 4.54 -9.37
CA ALA A 230 6.25 5.02 -10.08
C ALA A 230 7.00 3.93 -10.84
N SER A 231 6.65 2.66 -10.58
CA SER A 231 7.30 1.49 -11.16
C SER A 231 6.32 0.60 -11.88
N HIS A 232 6.68 0.27 -13.12
CA HIS A 232 5.95 -0.60 -14.01
C HIS A 232 6.98 -1.34 -14.86
N THR A 233 6.84 -2.66 -14.92
CA THR A 233 7.75 -3.49 -15.72
C THR A 233 7.27 -3.57 -17.16
N ALA A 234 8.17 -3.78 -18.12
CA ALA A 234 7.81 -4.07 -19.51
C ALA A 234 6.90 -5.31 -19.67
N ASP A 235 6.85 -6.17 -18.65
CA ASP A 235 6.08 -7.42 -18.62
C ASP A 235 4.62 -7.23 -18.17
N GLY A 236 4.13 -5.99 -18.05
CA GLY A 236 2.72 -5.70 -17.75
C GLY A 236 2.34 -5.74 -16.26
N VAL A 237 3.32 -5.79 -15.34
CA VAL A 237 3.07 -5.61 -13.90
C VAL A 237 2.84 -4.13 -13.60
N THR A 238 1.63 -3.81 -13.14
CA THR A 238 1.08 -2.45 -12.93
C THR A 238 1.49 -1.79 -11.62
N GLY A 239 2.47 -2.32 -10.90
CA GLY A 239 2.88 -1.82 -9.58
C GLY A 239 1.87 -2.09 -8.45
N MET A 240 0.71 -2.69 -8.76
CA MET A 240 -0.35 -3.07 -7.79
C MET A 240 -0.71 -4.57 -7.87
N GLY A 241 0.13 -5.38 -8.52
CA GLY A 241 -0.12 -6.80 -8.75
C GLY A 241 -1.47 -7.05 -9.44
N SER A 242 -2.16 -8.11 -9.04
CA SER A 242 -3.49 -8.49 -9.56
C SER A 242 -4.64 -8.02 -8.66
N SER A 243 -4.38 -7.08 -7.74
CA SER A 243 -5.39 -6.58 -6.80
C SER A 243 -6.60 -5.92 -7.50
N GLU A 244 -7.76 -5.99 -6.86
CA GLU A 244 -8.91 -5.11 -7.15
C GLU A 244 -8.60 -3.72 -6.59
N VAL A 245 -8.69 -2.69 -7.42
CA VAL A 245 -8.40 -1.29 -7.06
C VAL A 245 -9.70 -0.52 -6.87
N THR A 246 -9.86 0.09 -5.70
CA THR A 246 -10.97 1.01 -5.42
C THR A 246 -10.41 2.39 -5.07
N ILE A 247 -10.80 3.41 -5.83
CA ILE A 247 -10.45 4.81 -5.57
C ILE A 247 -11.70 5.52 -5.07
N ALA A 248 -11.77 5.82 -3.78
CA ALA A 248 -12.87 6.59 -3.21
C ALA A 248 -12.56 8.09 -3.31
N SER A 249 -13.56 8.94 -3.50
CA SER A 249 -13.40 10.38 -3.34
C SER A 249 -13.13 10.73 -1.85
N PRO A 250 -12.10 11.54 -1.53
CA PRO A 250 -11.29 12.39 -2.43
C PRO A 250 -9.92 11.80 -2.84
N GLY A 251 -9.68 10.51 -2.62
CA GLY A 251 -8.43 9.82 -2.97
C GLY A 251 -8.05 9.90 -4.45
N THR A 252 -6.74 9.90 -4.68
CA THR A 252 -6.12 9.96 -6.02
C THR A 252 -5.15 8.80 -6.22
N LEU A 253 -5.35 8.02 -7.28
CA LEU A 253 -4.35 7.12 -7.83
C LEU A 253 -3.60 7.83 -8.96
N ASP A 254 -2.28 7.87 -8.90
CA ASP A 254 -1.44 8.55 -9.89
C ASP A 254 -0.48 7.57 -10.53
N ILE A 255 -0.57 7.44 -11.84
CA ILE A 255 0.22 6.50 -12.64
C ILE A 255 1.29 7.32 -13.36
N LEU A 256 2.53 7.20 -12.89
CA LEU A 256 3.69 7.90 -13.45
C LEU A 256 4.61 6.93 -14.16
N ALA A 257 4.64 6.98 -15.49
CA ALA A 257 5.38 6.00 -16.28
C ALA A 257 6.85 6.36 -16.57
N SER A 258 7.53 7.10 -15.69
CA SER A 258 8.88 7.63 -15.99
C SER A 258 10.01 6.59 -16.09
N THR A 259 9.77 5.32 -15.73
CA THR A 259 10.83 4.32 -15.51
C THR A 259 10.83 3.08 -16.41
N ASN A 260 9.82 2.83 -17.25
CA ASN A 260 9.89 1.69 -18.19
C ASN A 260 10.62 2.08 -19.50
N SER A 261 11.32 1.12 -20.09
CA SER A 261 12.06 1.36 -21.35
C SER A 261 11.16 1.51 -22.59
N ALA A 262 9.88 1.14 -22.49
CA ALA A 262 8.91 1.22 -23.60
C ALA A 262 8.00 2.48 -23.54
N GLY A 263 7.72 3.01 -22.36
CA GLY A 263 6.87 4.19 -22.10
C GLY A 263 5.37 3.90 -21.96
N ASP A 264 4.86 2.82 -22.56
CA ASP A 264 3.42 2.48 -22.53
C ASP A 264 2.99 1.88 -21.19
N TYR A 265 1.70 2.05 -20.85
CA TYR A 265 1.08 1.51 -19.64
C TYR A 265 -0.32 0.97 -19.94
N THR A 266 -0.61 -0.25 -19.50
CA THR A 266 -1.96 -0.82 -19.56
C THR A 266 -2.41 -1.25 -18.17
N LEU A 267 -3.51 -0.69 -17.68
CA LEU A 267 -4.12 -1.08 -16.41
C LEU A 267 -4.82 -2.43 -16.56
N THR A 268 -4.38 -3.39 -15.75
CA THR A 268 -4.86 -4.79 -15.75
C THR A 268 -5.73 -5.12 -14.53
N ASN A 269 -5.86 -4.17 -13.61
CA ASN A 269 -6.59 -4.32 -12.36
C ASN A 269 -8.07 -4.00 -12.55
N ALA A 270 -8.95 -4.78 -11.93
CA ALA A 270 -10.36 -4.40 -11.77
C ALA A 270 -10.44 -3.04 -11.05
N LEU A 271 -11.17 -2.08 -11.61
CA LEU A 271 -11.18 -0.70 -11.13
C LEU A 271 -12.59 -0.28 -10.72
N LYS A 272 -12.69 0.33 -9.53
CA LYS A 272 -13.95 0.77 -8.91
C LYS A 272 -13.78 2.11 -8.22
N GLY A 273 -14.92 2.70 -7.86
CA GLY A 273 -15.01 3.90 -7.05
C GLY A 273 -15.22 5.17 -7.88
N ASP A 274 -15.20 6.31 -7.18
CA ASP A 274 -15.61 7.62 -7.66
C ASP A 274 -14.51 8.70 -7.49
N GLY A 275 -13.30 8.29 -7.10
CA GLY A 275 -12.15 9.17 -6.94
C GLY A 275 -11.44 9.53 -8.25
N LEU A 276 -10.22 10.03 -8.14
CA LEU A 276 -9.43 10.50 -9.28
C LEU A 276 -8.35 9.46 -9.65
N MET A 277 -8.32 9.06 -10.92
CA MET A 277 -7.18 8.38 -11.52
C MET A 277 -6.45 9.37 -12.43
N ARG A 278 -5.19 9.66 -12.14
CA ARG A 278 -4.30 10.47 -12.98
C ARG A 278 -3.31 9.59 -13.71
N VAL A 279 -3.07 9.91 -14.96
CA VAL A 279 -2.07 9.25 -15.79
C VAL A 279 -1.19 10.32 -16.39
N GLN A 280 0.11 10.20 -16.14
CA GLN A 280 1.14 10.98 -16.81
C GLN A 280 2.26 10.04 -17.25
N LEU A 281 2.36 9.81 -18.56
CA LEU A 281 3.39 8.92 -19.10
C LEU A 281 4.69 9.68 -19.40
N SER A 282 5.72 8.97 -19.87
CA SER A 282 7.04 9.58 -20.12
C SER A 282 7.03 10.63 -21.23
N SER A 283 6.06 10.56 -22.13
CA SER A 283 5.92 11.45 -23.29
C SER A 283 4.57 11.25 -23.99
N SER A 284 4.13 12.26 -24.74
CA SER A 284 2.83 12.28 -25.42
C SER A 284 2.64 11.27 -26.56
N ASP A 285 3.66 10.47 -26.89
CA ASP A 285 3.59 9.35 -27.84
C ASP A 285 3.29 8.01 -27.16
N LYS A 286 3.24 7.94 -25.83
CA LYS A 286 3.06 6.70 -25.08
C LYS A 286 1.60 6.37 -24.84
N MET A 287 1.26 5.10 -24.94
CA MET A 287 -0.11 4.65 -24.83
C MET A 287 -0.48 4.34 -23.39
N PHE A 288 -1.60 4.91 -22.95
CA PHE A 288 -2.36 4.40 -21.81
C PHE A 288 -3.52 3.53 -22.32
N GLY A 289 -3.86 2.49 -21.58
CA GLY A 289 -5.03 1.67 -21.89
C GLY A 289 -5.54 0.86 -20.70
N PHE A 290 -6.74 0.33 -20.86
CA PHE A 290 -7.41 -0.58 -19.94
C PHE A 290 -7.52 -1.96 -20.60
N THR A 291 -7.36 -3.01 -19.82
CA THR A 291 -7.76 -4.36 -20.25
C THR A 291 -9.20 -4.65 -19.88
N HIS A 292 -9.76 -5.72 -20.46
CA HIS A 292 -11.05 -6.29 -20.06
C HIS A 292 -11.23 -6.51 -18.55
N ALA A 293 -10.15 -6.86 -17.83
CA ALA A 293 -10.18 -7.11 -16.40
C ALA A 293 -10.55 -5.85 -15.58
N THR A 294 -10.34 -4.65 -16.14
CA THR A 294 -10.72 -3.38 -15.53
C THR A 294 -12.21 -3.32 -15.18
N GLY A 295 -13.06 -3.93 -16.02
CA GLY A 295 -14.50 -3.87 -15.87
C GLY A 295 -15.05 -2.46 -16.15
N ALA A 296 -16.29 -2.20 -15.74
CA ALA A 296 -17.00 -0.94 -16.00
C ALA A 296 -17.49 -0.25 -14.70
N GLU A 297 -16.99 -0.67 -13.53
CA GLU A 297 -17.50 -0.21 -12.22
C GLU A 297 -16.90 1.13 -11.77
N PHE A 298 -15.86 1.63 -12.45
CA PHE A 298 -15.31 2.95 -12.15
C PHE A 298 -16.25 4.06 -12.60
N ALA A 299 -16.57 4.97 -11.68
CA ALA A 299 -17.46 6.10 -11.88
C ALA A 299 -16.80 7.45 -11.52
N GLY A 300 -15.48 7.45 -11.38
CA GLY A 300 -14.67 8.63 -11.06
C GLY A 300 -14.20 9.39 -12.30
N VAL A 301 -13.06 10.06 -12.15
CA VAL A 301 -12.41 10.82 -13.24
C VAL A 301 -11.13 10.10 -13.66
N ALA A 302 -11.00 9.81 -14.96
CA ALA A 302 -9.76 9.38 -15.59
C ALA A 302 -9.12 10.61 -16.26
N GLN A 303 -8.14 11.21 -15.62
CA GLN A 303 -7.39 12.37 -16.10
C GLN A 303 -6.12 11.90 -16.81
N LEU A 304 -6.03 12.18 -18.11
CA LEU A 304 -4.92 11.76 -18.95
C LEU A 304 -4.09 12.96 -19.40
N LYS A 305 -2.77 12.87 -19.24
CA LYS A 305 -1.77 13.87 -19.61
C LYS A 305 -0.52 13.19 -20.17
N ASP A 306 0.19 13.85 -21.09
CA ASP A 306 1.44 13.34 -21.66
C ASP A 306 1.30 11.87 -22.14
N SER A 307 0.22 11.58 -22.86
CA SER A 307 -0.15 10.23 -23.28
C SER A 307 -0.98 10.22 -24.57
N THR A 308 -1.10 9.04 -25.18
CA THR A 308 -2.12 8.71 -26.17
C THR A 308 -3.13 7.76 -25.56
N PHE A 309 -4.38 7.87 -26.00
CA PHE A 309 -5.47 7.02 -25.58
C PHE A 309 -6.40 6.74 -26.77
N THR A 310 -6.88 5.51 -26.91
CA THR A 310 -7.80 5.15 -27.98
C THR A 310 -9.13 4.71 -27.39
N LEU A 311 -10.19 5.46 -27.67
CA LEU A 311 -11.55 5.08 -27.30
C LEU A 311 -12.05 3.97 -28.22
N GLU A 312 -11.89 2.74 -27.73
CA GLU A 312 -12.44 1.53 -28.30
C GLU A 312 -12.57 0.41 -27.26
N ARG A 313 -13.47 -0.56 -27.49
CA ARG A 313 -13.52 -1.85 -26.78
C ARG A 313 -13.42 -1.70 -25.25
N ASP A 314 -12.38 -2.27 -24.64
CA ASP A 314 -12.16 -2.28 -23.20
C ASP A 314 -11.95 -0.87 -22.63
N ASN A 315 -11.35 0.05 -23.39
CA ASN A 315 -11.18 1.45 -22.98
C ASN A 315 -12.52 2.17 -22.84
N THR A 316 -13.43 1.95 -23.79
CA THR A 316 -14.79 2.50 -23.74
C THR A 316 -15.60 1.84 -22.63
N ALA A 317 -15.49 0.51 -22.47
CA ALA A 317 -16.15 -0.22 -21.41
C ALA A 317 -15.72 0.28 -20.02
N ALA A 318 -14.41 0.48 -19.80
CA ALA A 318 -13.87 1.00 -18.54
C ALA A 318 -14.38 2.39 -18.18
N LEU A 319 -14.75 3.19 -19.18
CA LEU A 319 -15.22 4.56 -19.01
C LEU A 319 -16.75 4.70 -19.08
N THR A 320 -17.51 3.60 -19.10
CA THR A 320 -18.98 3.62 -19.25
C THR A 320 -19.67 4.53 -18.22
N HIS A 321 -19.16 4.59 -16.99
CA HIS A 321 -19.70 5.45 -15.92
C HIS A 321 -18.75 6.55 -15.47
N ALA A 322 -17.56 6.66 -16.08
CA ALA A 322 -16.50 7.57 -15.66
C ALA A 322 -16.41 8.80 -16.57
N MET A 323 -15.85 9.88 -16.04
CA MET A 323 -15.47 11.04 -16.82
C MET A 323 -14.04 10.87 -17.37
N LEU A 324 -13.90 10.90 -18.70
CA LEU A 324 -12.60 11.06 -19.34
C LEU A 324 -12.24 12.54 -19.36
N GLN A 325 -11.14 12.92 -18.73
CA GLN A 325 -10.57 14.26 -18.83
C GLN A 325 -9.28 14.21 -19.64
N SER A 326 -9.28 14.90 -20.79
CA SER A 326 -8.10 15.02 -21.65
C SER A 326 -7.38 16.34 -21.38
N ASP A 327 -6.24 16.27 -20.70
CA ASP A 327 -5.38 17.41 -20.40
C ASP A 327 -4.38 17.71 -21.53
N ILE A 328 -3.64 18.80 -21.38
CA ILE A 328 -2.54 19.20 -22.28
C ILE A 328 -1.59 18.03 -22.58
N GLU A 329 -1.11 17.96 -23.82
CA GLU A 329 -0.24 16.87 -24.32
C GLU A 329 -0.86 15.46 -24.27
N ASN A 330 -2.14 15.31 -23.93
CA ASN A 330 -2.88 14.09 -24.21
C ASN A 330 -3.53 14.12 -25.60
N THR A 331 -3.43 13.01 -26.33
CA THR A 331 -4.13 12.79 -27.59
C THR A 331 -5.08 11.60 -27.48
N THR A 332 -6.38 11.84 -27.62
CA THR A 332 -7.40 10.78 -27.63
C THR A 332 -7.91 10.54 -29.05
N SER A 333 -7.70 9.34 -29.59
CA SER A 333 -8.32 8.91 -30.85
C SER A 333 -9.66 8.22 -30.60
N VAL A 334 -10.64 8.47 -31.48
CA VAL A 334 -11.97 7.86 -31.43
C VAL A 334 -12.10 6.90 -32.61
N ASN A 335 -12.09 5.61 -32.32
CA ASN A 335 -12.24 4.59 -33.36
C ASN A 335 -13.69 4.45 -33.82
N VAL A 336 -13.85 3.72 -34.93
CA VAL A 336 -15.13 3.43 -35.59
C VAL A 336 -16.18 2.92 -34.61
N GLY A 337 -17.40 3.45 -34.74
CA GLY A 337 -18.55 3.07 -33.93
C GLY A 337 -18.86 4.06 -32.80
N GLU A 338 -19.88 3.70 -32.02
CA GLU A 338 -20.28 4.47 -30.84
C GLU A 338 -19.34 4.19 -29.68
N GLN A 339 -18.77 5.25 -29.10
CA GLN A 339 -18.01 5.18 -27.86
C GLN A 339 -18.83 5.82 -26.73
N SER A 340 -19.60 5.00 -26.00
CA SER A 340 -20.45 5.46 -24.89
C SER A 340 -19.63 5.51 -23.59
N ILE A 341 -19.40 6.70 -23.04
CA ILE A 341 -18.69 6.93 -21.77
C ILE A 341 -19.51 7.85 -20.87
N GLY A 342 -19.24 7.85 -19.56
CA GLY A 342 -20.04 8.62 -18.59
C GLY A 342 -19.93 10.13 -18.80
N GLY A 343 -18.73 10.62 -19.08
CA GLY A 343 -18.50 12.03 -19.40
C GLY A 343 -17.21 12.29 -20.14
N LEU A 344 -17.15 13.46 -20.79
CA LEU A 344 -15.94 13.96 -21.44
C LEU A 344 -15.66 15.38 -20.97
N ALA A 345 -14.43 15.63 -20.51
CA ALA A 345 -13.92 16.94 -20.15
C ALA A 345 -12.67 17.26 -20.99
N MET A 346 -12.66 18.46 -21.57
CA MET A 346 -11.55 18.97 -22.38
C MET A 346 -10.80 20.06 -21.62
N ASN A 347 -9.50 19.82 -21.40
CA ASN A 347 -8.62 20.73 -20.66
C ASN A 347 -7.26 20.89 -21.38
N GLY A 348 -7.32 21.22 -22.67
CA GLY A 348 -6.15 21.46 -23.51
C GLY A 348 -5.62 20.25 -24.29
N GLY A 349 -6.21 19.06 -24.10
CA GLY A 349 -5.87 17.89 -24.91
C GLY A 349 -6.45 17.91 -26.32
N THR A 350 -6.00 16.97 -27.15
CA THR A 350 -6.43 16.80 -28.55
C THR A 350 -7.36 15.59 -28.69
N LEU A 351 -8.50 15.77 -29.38
CA LEU A 351 -9.34 14.65 -29.82
C LEU A 351 -9.22 14.47 -31.34
N ILE A 352 -9.01 13.23 -31.77
CA ILE A 352 -8.89 12.85 -33.17
C ILE A 352 -10.06 11.95 -33.56
N PHE A 353 -10.78 12.35 -34.60
CA PHE A 353 -11.81 11.56 -35.24
C PHE A 353 -11.33 11.26 -36.67
N ASP A 354 -10.98 10.00 -36.95
CA ASP A 354 -10.45 9.62 -38.25
C ASP A 354 -11.54 9.69 -39.33
N THR A 355 -11.21 10.37 -40.43
CA THR A 355 -12.08 10.52 -41.60
C THR A 355 -11.25 10.74 -42.87
N ASP A 356 -11.57 10.03 -43.94
CA ASP A 356 -10.90 10.19 -45.24
C ASP A 356 -11.40 11.46 -45.95
N ILE A 357 -10.79 12.61 -45.71
CA ILE A 357 -11.16 13.85 -46.42
C ILE A 357 -10.42 13.94 -47.77
N PRO A 358 -11.11 14.25 -48.89
CA PRO A 358 -12.51 14.69 -49.02
C PRO A 358 -13.52 13.58 -49.35
N ALA A 359 -13.12 12.30 -49.33
CA ALA A 359 -14.00 11.18 -49.70
C ALA A 359 -15.18 10.97 -48.73
N ALA A 360 -15.00 11.32 -47.46
CA ALA A 360 -15.99 11.26 -46.39
C ALA A 360 -16.27 12.66 -45.82
N THR A 361 -17.50 12.85 -45.34
CA THR A 361 -17.97 14.10 -44.70
C THR A 361 -18.27 13.95 -43.21
N LEU A 362 -18.22 12.72 -42.70
CA LEU A 362 -18.45 12.35 -41.32
C LEU A 362 -17.39 11.31 -40.94
N ALA A 363 -16.85 11.43 -39.73
CA ALA A 363 -16.04 10.37 -39.14
C ALA A 363 -16.92 9.14 -38.84
N GLU A 364 -16.33 7.95 -38.93
CA GLU A 364 -17.02 6.70 -38.63
C GLU A 364 -17.17 6.44 -37.11
N GLY A 365 -16.40 7.15 -36.29
CA GLY A 365 -16.47 7.14 -34.82
C GLY A 365 -17.19 8.35 -34.25
N TYR A 366 -17.94 8.16 -33.16
CA TYR A 366 -18.53 9.24 -32.37
C TYR A 366 -18.58 8.89 -30.88
N ILE A 367 -18.55 9.91 -30.02
CA ILE A 367 -18.63 9.73 -28.56
C ILE A 367 -20.05 10.07 -28.10
N SER A 368 -20.63 9.19 -27.28
CA SER A 368 -21.90 9.39 -26.60
C SER A 368 -21.62 9.60 -25.11
N VAL A 369 -22.05 10.73 -24.55
CA VAL A 369 -21.79 11.10 -23.15
C VAL A 369 -23.01 11.68 -22.47
N ASP A 370 -23.14 11.44 -21.17
CA ASP A 370 -24.16 12.11 -20.34
C ASP A 370 -23.74 13.55 -20.04
N THR A 371 -22.43 13.78 -19.88
CA THR A 371 -21.86 15.10 -19.56
C THR A 371 -20.71 15.45 -20.50
N LEU A 372 -20.79 16.62 -21.13
CA LEU A 372 -19.71 17.22 -21.89
C LEU A 372 -19.28 18.54 -21.22
N VAL A 373 -18.04 18.61 -20.78
CA VAL A 373 -17.43 19.82 -20.22
C VAL A 373 -16.37 20.32 -21.20
N VAL A 374 -16.69 21.41 -21.90
CA VAL A 374 -15.73 22.10 -22.76
C VAL A 374 -15.27 23.36 -22.03
N GLY A 375 -14.10 23.29 -21.40
CA GLY A 375 -13.48 24.46 -20.77
C GLY A 375 -12.96 25.45 -21.82
N ALA A 376 -12.92 26.73 -21.48
CA ALA A 376 -12.18 27.73 -22.25
C ALA A 376 -10.68 27.50 -22.00
N GLY A 377 -10.05 26.69 -22.86
CA GLY A 377 -8.59 26.58 -22.93
C GLY A 377 -7.93 27.90 -23.30
#